data_AF-A0A2G9UV44-F1
#
_entry.id   AF-A0A2G9UV44-F1
#
_cell.length_a   1.000
_cell.length_b   1.000
_cell.length_c   1.000
_cell.angle_alpha   90.00
_cell.angle_beta   90.00
_cell.angle_gamma   90.00
#
_symmetry.space_group_name_H-M   'P 1'
#
loop_
_entity.id
_entity.type
_entity.pdbx_description
1 polymer ?
#
loop_
_entity_poly.entity_id
_entity_poly.type
_entity_poly.pdbx_seq_one_letter_code
_entity_poly.pdbx_strand_id
1 'polypeptide(L)' 'MSITGQSDVDMESSSAFSPSEPAVDEVFVSKHNQSAEIYQIFKDDVDALLSGRTPQHEQPALIQVTFTGHQSQS' A
#
# COMPACT_ATOMS: atom_id res chain seq x y z
N MET A 1 -41.58 -33.33 -42.16
CA MET A 1 -42.03 -33.03 -40.79
C MET A 1 -40.95 -32.19 -40.15
N SER A 2 -41.16 -30.88 -40.05
CA SER A 2 -40.24 -29.96 -39.38
C SER A 2 -40.67 -29.84 -37.94
N ILE A 3 -39.82 -30.28 -37.02
CA ILE A 3 -39.96 -30.02 -35.58
C ILE A 3 -39.03 -28.87 -35.22
N THR A 4 -39.69 -27.82 -34.73
CA THR A 4 -39.22 -26.63 -34.02
C THR A 4 -38.48 -26.95 -32.72
N GLY A 5 -37.71 -25.98 -32.23
CA GLY A 5 -37.40 -25.84 -30.80
C GLY A 5 -35.90 -25.66 -30.56
N GLN A 6 -35.44 -24.43 -30.54
CA GLN A 6 -35.17 -23.67 -29.32
C GLN A 6 -33.76 -23.94 -28.79
N SER A 7 -32.95 -22.89 -28.94
CA SER A 7 -31.72 -22.59 -28.23
C SER A 7 -31.81 -22.97 -26.75
N ASP A 8 -31.08 -24.00 -26.36
CA ASP A 8 -30.76 -24.26 -24.97
C ASP A 8 -29.54 -23.40 -24.62
N VAL A 9 -29.85 -22.17 -24.21
CA VAL A 9 -28.94 -21.35 -23.44
C VAL A 9 -28.99 -21.93 -22.04
N ASP A 10 -28.08 -22.84 -21.70
CA ASP A 10 -27.74 -23.10 -20.30
C ASP A 10 -26.31 -22.63 -20.03
N MET A 11 -26.26 -21.31 -20.04
CA MET A 11 -25.32 -20.47 -19.33
C MET A 11 -25.43 -20.74 -17.82
N GLU A 12 -24.89 -21.85 -17.35
CA GLU A 12 -24.44 -21.96 -15.97
C GLU A 12 -22.97 -22.37 -15.97
N SER A 13 -22.17 -21.36 -16.35
CA SER A 13 -20.81 -21.15 -15.91
C SER A 13 -20.68 -21.64 -14.47
N SER A 14 -20.08 -22.82 -14.29
CA SER A 14 -19.79 -23.41 -12.98
C SER A 14 -18.73 -22.56 -12.29
N SER A 15 -19.13 -21.38 -11.81
CA SER A 15 -18.40 -20.56 -10.84
C SER A 15 -18.55 -21.22 -9.48
N ALA A 16 -18.09 -22.47 -9.35
CA ALA A 16 -18.20 -23.27 -8.13
C ALA A 16 -17.22 -22.82 -7.03
N PHE A 17 -16.41 -21.81 -7.30
CA PHE A 17 -15.70 -21.05 -6.31
C PHE A 17 -15.73 -19.60 -6.80
N SER A 18 -16.69 -18.82 -6.34
CA SER A 18 -16.36 -17.42 -6.11
C SER A 18 -15.36 -17.48 -4.95
N PRO A 19 -14.03 -17.33 -5.16
CA PRO A 19 -13.15 -17.15 -4.03
C PRO A 19 -13.74 -15.98 -3.26
N SER A 20 -14.24 -16.22 -2.05
CA SER A 20 -14.63 -15.14 -1.16
C SER A 20 -13.48 -14.16 -1.17
N GLU A 21 -13.76 -12.91 -1.54
CA GLU A 21 -12.71 -11.89 -1.60
C GLU A 21 -11.89 -11.98 -0.31
N PRO A 22 -10.55 -12.08 -0.40
CA PRO A 22 -9.73 -12.23 0.79
C PRO A 22 -10.05 -11.05 1.70
N ALA A 23 -10.59 -11.34 2.88
CA ALA A 23 -10.92 -10.33 3.87
C ALA A 23 -9.63 -9.59 4.21
N VAL A 24 -9.50 -8.37 3.72
CA VAL A 24 -8.33 -7.54 3.96
C VAL A 24 -8.32 -7.19 5.44
N ASP A 25 -7.29 -7.65 6.15
CA ASP A 25 -7.12 -7.34 7.56
C ASP A 25 -6.92 -5.83 7.73
N GLU A 26 -7.87 -5.15 8.37
CA GLU A 26 -7.81 -3.70 8.61
C GLU A 26 -6.57 -3.33 9.43
N VAL A 27 -6.08 -4.22 10.29
CA VAL A 27 -4.83 -4.02 11.05
C VAL A 27 -3.63 -4.02 10.11
N PHE A 28 -3.60 -4.93 9.15
CA PHE A 28 -2.57 -4.96 8.11
C PHE A 28 -2.58 -3.67 7.29
N VAL A 29 -3.75 -3.20 6.85
CA VAL A 29 -3.87 -1.95 6.07
C VAL A 29 -3.40 -0.76 6.89
N SER A 30 -3.82 -0.67 8.15
CA SER A 30 -3.40 0.39 9.06
C SER A 30 -1.88 0.40 9.25
N LYS A 31 -1.26 -0.77 9.48
CA LYS A 31 0.20 -0.87 9.63
C LYS A 31 0.95 -0.62 8.33
N HIS A 32 0.41 -1.09 7.20
CA HIS A 32 0.96 -0.83 5.88
C HIS A 32 1.00 0.68 5.60
N ASN A 33 -0.13 1.36 5.77
CA ASN A 33 -0.24 2.80 5.57
C ASN A 33 0.72 3.56 6.50
N GLN A 34 0.75 3.22 7.80
CA GLN A 34 1.67 3.81 8.77
C GLN A 34 3.13 3.63 8.34
N SER A 35 3.52 2.43 7.89
CA SER A 35 4.88 2.19 7.41
C SER A 35 5.21 2.93 6.11
N ALA A 36 4.22 3.09 5.22
CA ALA A 36 4.37 3.83 3.98
C ALA A 36 4.59 5.32 4.24
N GLU A 37 3.84 5.91 5.19
CA GLU A 37 4.01 7.30 5.62
C GLU A 37 5.42 7.54 6.19
N ILE A 38 5.90 6.65 7.07
CA ILE A 38 7.25 6.74 7.65
C ILE A 38 8.31 6.64 6.55
N TYR A 39 8.15 5.71 5.60
CA TYR A 39 9.10 5.52 4.52
C TYR A 39 9.16 6.73 3.58
N GLN A 40 8.02 7.38 3.29
CA GLN A 40 8.00 8.59 2.47
C GLN A 40 8.80 9.71 3.13
N ILE A 41 8.58 9.97 4.42
CA ILE A 41 9.33 11.00 5.17
C ILE A 41 10.82 10.66 5.17
N PHE A 42 11.18 9.41 5.47
CA PHE A 42 12.57 8.95 5.43
C PHE A 42 13.21 9.21 4.07
N LYS A 43 12.50 8.88 2.99
CA LYS A 43 12.99 9.07 1.62
C LYS A 43 13.23 10.56 1.34
N ASP A 44 12.28 11.42 1.68
CA ASP A 44 12.38 12.86 1.44
C ASP A 44 13.56 13.48 2.20
N ASP A 45 13.77 13.08 3.46
CA ASP A 45 14.92 13.54 4.26
C ASP A 45 16.25 13.07 3.67
N VAL A 46 16.33 11.80 3.26
CA VAL A 46 17.54 11.24 2.64
C VAL A 46 17.82 11.93 1.30
N ASP A 47 16.80 12.14 0.47
CA ASP A 47 16.92 12.86 -0.80
C ASP A 47 17.40 14.31 -0.56
N ALA A 48 16.89 14.99 0.46
CA ALA A 48 17.35 16.32 0.84
C ALA A 48 18.84 16.32 1.25
N LEU A 49 19.25 15.36 2.10
CA LEU A 49 20.65 15.21 2.54
C LEU A 49 21.58 14.90 1.35
N LEU A 50 21.18 13.99 0.45
CA LEU A 50 21.98 13.59 -0.71
C LEU A 50 22.00 14.66 -1.81
N SER A 51 20.97 15.50 -1.92
CA SER A 51 20.92 16.60 -2.89
C SER A 51 21.97 17.69 -2.64
N GLY A 52 22.60 17.69 -1.47
CA GLY A 52 23.57 18.72 -1.06
C GLY A 52 22.95 20.11 -0.83
N ARG A 53 21.61 20.22 -0.85
CA ARG A 53 20.89 21.48 -0.58
C ARG A 53 20.75 21.77 0.91
N THR A 54 20.87 20.75 1.76
CA THR A 54 20.80 20.89 3.21
C THR A 54 22.08 21.52 3.77
N PRO A 55 21.99 22.69 4.43
CA PRO A 55 23.13 23.32 5.10
C PRO A 55 23.82 22.37 6.09
N GLN A 56 25.15 22.37 6.12
CA GLN A 56 25.94 21.42 6.92
C GLN A 56 25.59 21.44 8.43
N HIS A 57 25.17 22.58 8.97
CA HIS A 57 24.77 22.70 10.37
C HIS A 57 23.37 22.11 10.67
N GLU A 58 22.52 21.94 9.66
CA GLU A 58 21.18 21.36 9.76
C GLU A 58 21.17 19.84 9.50
N GLN A 59 22.19 19.33 8.80
CA GLN A 59 22.32 17.90 8.50
C GLN A 59 22.27 17.00 9.74
N PRO A 60 22.94 17.30 10.87
CA PRO A 60 22.89 16.45 12.05
C PRO A 60 21.47 16.31 12.64
N ALA A 61 20.68 17.38 12.59
CA ALA A 61 19.30 17.37 13.08
C ALA A 61 18.39 16.53 12.18
N LEU A 62 18.51 16.68 10.85
CA LEU A 62 17.80 15.86 9.88
C LEU A 62 18.16 14.38 10.03
N ILE A 63 19.45 14.04 10.07
CA ILE A 63 19.92 12.67 10.29
C ILE A 63 19.34 12.10 11.58
N GLN A 64 19.30 12.86 12.68
CA GLN A 64 18.70 12.40 13.92
C GLN A 64 17.22 12.05 13.72
N VAL A 65 16.41 12.96 13.17
CA VAL A 65 14.97 12.73 12.92
C VAL A 65 14.75 11.52 12.03
N THR A 66 15.50 11.40 10.94
CA THR A 66 15.38 10.32 9.96
C THR A 66 15.69 8.93 10.55
N PHE A 67 16.69 8.82 11.43
CA PHE A 67 17.16 7.52 11.93
C PHE A 67 16.68 7.15 13.34
N THR A 68 16.28 8.12 14.17
CA THR A 68 15.71 7.83 15.49
C THR A 68 14.18 7.76 15.48
N GLY A 69 13.56 8.11 14.35
CA GLY A 69 12.12 8.31 14.24
C GLY A 69 11.67 9.54 15.03
N HIS A 70 10.50 10.08 14.67
CA HIS A 70 9.77 11.02 15.51
C HIS A 70 9.44 10.32 16.84
N GLN A 71 10.32 10.43 17.84
CA GLN A 71 9.96 10.20 19.23
C GLN A 71 9.04 11.35 19.67
N SER A 72 7.81 11.34 19.15
CA SER A 72 6.74 12.14 19.72
C SER A 72 6.53 11.62 21.13
N GLN A 73 6.86 12.50 22.07
CA GLN A 73 6.62 12.36 23.50
C GLN A 73 5.19 11.85 23.73
N SER A 74 5.08 10.73 24.44
CA SER A 74 3.87 10.31 25.13
C SER A 74 3.82 10.97 26.51
#